data_AF-A0A7Y6XIU4-F1
#
_entry.id   AF-A0A7Y6XIU4-F1
#
_cell.length_a   1.000
_cell.length_b   1.000
_cell.length_c   1.000
_cell.angle_alpha   90.00
_cell.angle_beta   90.00
_cell.angle_gamma   90.00
#
_symmetry.space_group_name_H-M   'P 1'
#
loop_
_entity.id
_entity.type
_entity.pdbx_description
1 polymer ?
#
loop_
_entity_poly.entity_id
_entity_poly.type
_entity_poly.pdbx_seq_one_letter_code
_entity_poly.pdbx_strand_id
1 'polypeptide(L)'
;MSAQRVDKAWQQKGLKEYSTEALVGTLGHYGIPVAEEDFRKLSETTFPLGIAQQWKARWKGTGPFKDFVVAAPVELWRRWLPDRVAPYELTDTLASLMKELLQLLNGKADASVAPAFEKMTSLRARLPVDDKGGPQERFMQEALAPFSEKDAELFDSLAETLARSGHPDHAESFADLEEFFLPDRKGISRAMVRAARGEQDGAVTDLVKLTEDTARTPIARILAVDGLIHLKANGPAAQAGRMLLEWAESTKDLHLALDLVPRLEHVYKAQNDRVSLLDLVRTADRLNAEHDRIHPGHTRHRHGR
;
A
#
# COMPACT_ATOMS: atom_id res chain seq x y z
N MET A 1 7.97 33.91 -31.73
CA MET A 1 7.58 34.41 -30.39
C MET A 1 8.40 33.66 -29.36
N SER A 2 9.10 34.37 -28.46
CA SER A 2 9.86 33.75 -27.38
C SER A 2 8.89 33.05 -26.43
N ALA A 3 8.80 31.71 -26.48
CA ALA A 3 8.03 30.96 -25.50
C ALA A 3 8.55 31.32 -24.10
N GLN A 4 7.67 31.77 -23.21
CA GLN A 4 8.03 31.94 -21.80
C GLN A 4 8.63 30.62 -21.30
N ARG A 5 9.65 30.69 -20.45
CA ARG A 5 10.33 29.52 -19.90
C ARG A 5 10.49 29.68 -18.41
N VAL A 6 10.52 28.54 -17.73
CA VAL A 6 10.80 28.47 -16.31
C VAL A 6 12.29 28.77 -16.09
N ASP A 7 12.58 29.64 -15.12
CA ASP A 7 13.96 30.01 -14.78
C ASP A 7 14.61 28.98 -13.83
N LYS A 8 15.93 29.08 -13.60
CA LYS A 8 16.68 28.09 -12.80
C LYS A 8 16.30 28.06 -11.30
N ALA A 9 15.63 29.09 -10.78
CA ALA A 9 15.20 29.18 -9.39
C ALA A 9 13.84 28.51 -9.13
N TRP A 10 13.28 27.78 -10.10
CA TRP A 10 11.96 27.16 -9.97
C TRP A 10 11.83 26.17 -8.81
N GLN A 11 12.92 25.50 -8.43
CA GLN A 11 12.92 24.59 -7.28
C GLN A 11 12.66 25.32 -5.96
N GLN A 12 13.06 26.59 -5.87
CA GLN A 12 12.83 27.44 -4.69
C GLN A 12 11.47 28.14 -4.75
N LYS A 13 11.08 28.64 -5.93
CA LYS A 13 9.81 29.36 -6.11
C LYS A 13 8.59 28.43 -6.15
N GLY A 14 8.77 27.21 -6.64
CA GLY A 14 7.71 26.28 -6.98
C GLY A 14 7.11 26.55 -8.36
N LEU A 15 6.53 25.52 -8.98
CA LEU A 15 5.98 25.61 -10.34
C LEU A 15 4.67 26.41 -10.42
N LYS A 16 3.95 26.55 -9.30
CA LYS A 16 2.72 27.34 -9.20
C LYS A 16 2.89 28.81 -9.59
N GLU A 17 4.10 29.35 -9.45
CA GLU A 17 4.42 30.77 -9.75
C GLU A 17 4.65 31.03 -11.26
N TYR A 18 4.65 29.98 -12.09
CA TYR A 18 4.88 30.08 -13.52
C TYR A 18 3.61 29.77 -14.31
N SER A 19 3.44 30.41 -15.48
CA SER A 19 2.33 30.15 -16.41
C SER A 19 2.38 28.75 -17.00
N THR A 20 1.24 28.21 -17.44
CA THR A 20 1.17 26.86 -18.01
C THR A 20 2.00 26.78 -19.31
N GLU A 21 2.00 27.87 -20.07
CA GLU A 21 2.80 28.05 -21.29
C GLU A 21 4.29 27.97 -20.97
N ALA A 22 4.74 28.52 -19.83
CA ALA A 22 6.13 28.44 -19.41
C ALA A 22 6.55 27.01 -19.04
N LEU A 23 5.64 26.24 -18.43
CA LEU A 23 5.86 24.84 -18.10
C LEU A 23 6.00 24.00 -19.38
N VAL A 24 5.01 24.09 -20.27
CA VAL A 24 4.99 23.37 -21.56
C VAL A 24 6.17 23.80 -22.44
N GLY A 25 6.50 25.09 -22.47
CA GLY A 25 7.65 25.61 -23.20
C GLY A 25 8.97 25.04 -22.69
N THR A 26 9.12 24.89 -21.38
CA THR A 26 10.30 24.24 -20.77
C THR A 26 10.36 22.75 -21.10
N LEU A 27 9.23 22.04 -21.02
CA LEU A 27 9.15 20.62 -21.40
C LEU A 27 9.56 20.41 -22.86
N GLY A 28 8.99 21.19 -23.78
CA GLY A 28 9.29 21.13 -25.21
C GLY A 28 10.74 21.43 -25.53
N HIS A 29 11.33 22.45 -24.89
CA HIS A 29 12.74 22.78 -25.07
C HIS A 29 13.68 21.61 -24.71
N TYR A 30 13.32 20.82 -23.70
CA TYR A 30 14.10 19.67 -23.24
C TYR A 30 13.62 18.33 -23.81
N GLY A 31 12.85 18.36 -24.90
CA GLY A 31 12.53 17.18 -25.71
C GLY A 31 11.20 16.50 -25.42
N ILE A 32 10.33 17.11 -24.61
CA ILE A 32 9.00 16.59 -24.27
C ILE A 32 7.94 17.58 -24.77
N PRO A 33 7.54 17.52 -26.05
CA PRO A 33 6.40 18.29 -26.52
C PRO A 33 5.13 17.76 -25.84
N VAL A 34 4.33 18.65 -25.26
CA VAL A 34 3.08 18.29 -24.57
C VAL A 34 1.98 19.23 -25.03
N ALA A 35 0.91 18.67 -25.58
CA ALA A 35 -0.36 19.35 -25.75
C ALA A 35 -1.31 18.97 -24.61
N GLU A 36 -2.23 19.86 -24.26
CA GLU A 36 -3.22 19.61 -23.20
C GLU A 36 -4.11 18.39 -23.53
N GLU A 37 -4.56 18.26 -24.78
CA GLU A 37 -5.38 17.13 -25.24
C GLU A 37 -4.66 15.79 -25.06
N ASP A 38 -3.38 15.72 -25.46
CA ASP A 38 -2.56 14.52 -25.30
C ASP A 38 -2.34 14.18 -23.82
N PHE A 39 -2.12 15.20 -22.97
CA PHE A 39 -1.97 15.00 -21.53
C PHE A 39 -3.27 14.46 -20.91
N ARG A 40 -4.43 15.02 -21.28
CA ARG A 40 -5.74 14.56 -20.82
C ARG A 40 -5.98 13.10 -21.23
N LYS A 41 -5.69 12.74 -22.48
CA LYS A 41 -5.79 11.36 -22.94
C LYS A 41 -4.86 10.41 -22.19
N LEU A 42 -3.60 10.83 -21.97
CA LEU A 42 -2.64 10.05 -21.21
C LEU A 42 -3.12 9.81 -19.77
N SER A 43 -3.72 10.84 -19.15
CA SER A 43 -4.24 10.79 -17.77
C SER A 43 -5.42 9.83 -17.55
N GLU A 44 -6.00 9.26 -18.61
CA GLU A 44 -7.03 8.22 -18.50
C GLU A 44 -6.44 6.87 -18.09
N THR A 45 -5.12 6.67 -18.28
CA THR A 45 -4.47 5.36 -18.08
C THR A 45 -3.26 5.41 -17.15
N THR A 46 -2.82 6.61 -16.76
CA THR A 46 -1.66 6.83 -15.89
C THR A 46 -1.80 8.10 -15.06
N PHE A 47 -1.02 8.18 -13.99
CA PHE A 47 -1.00 9.27 -13.04
C PHE A 47 0.35 10.02 -13.14
N PRO A 48 0.53 11.16 -12.44
CA PRO A 48 1.69 12.02 -12.65
C PRO A 48 3.07 11.33 -12.57
N LEU A 49 3.28 10.34 -11.69
CA LEU A 49 4.57 9.65 -11.64
C LEU A 49 4.76 8.73 -12.84
N GLY A 50 3.74 7.98 -13.26
CA GLY A 50 3.79 7.18 -14.48
C GLY A 50 4.02 8.04 -15.73
N ILE A 51 3.40 9.22 -15.82
CA ILE A 51 3.67 10.22 -16.87
C ILE A 51 5.14 10.65 -16.82
N ALA A 52 5.64 11.00 -15.64
CA ALA A 52 7.05 11.39 -15.45
C ALA A 52 8.01 10.28 -15.89
N GLN A 53 7.72 9.01 -15.57
CA GLN A 53 8.54 7.86 -15.99
C GLN A 53 8.60 7.73 -17.51
N GLN A 54 7.47 7.88 -18.20
CA GLN A 54 7.42 7.87 -19.67
C GLN A 54 8.18 9.04 -20.30
N TRP A 55 8.16 10.21 -19.65
CA TRP A 55 8.87 11.39 -20.13
C TRP A 55 10.38 11.30 -19.86
N LYS A 56 10.78 10.72 -18.73
CA LYS A 56 12.18 10.61 -18.28
C LYS A 56 13.09 9.94 -19.32
N ALA A 57 12.59 8.92 -20.03
CA ALA A 57 13.35 8.23 -21.09
C ALA A 57 13.77 9.14 -22.26
N ARG A 58 13.06 10.26 -22.47
CA ARG A 58 13.29 11.22 -23.56
C ARG A 58 13.81 12.58 -23.06
N TRP A 59 13.90 12.76 -21.75
CA TRP A 59 14.24 14.02 -21.11
C TRP A 59 15.71 14.40 -21.33
N LYS A 60 15.94 15.63 -21.81
CA LYS A 60 17.29 16.18 -22.03
C LYS A 60 17.70 17.24 -21.01
N GLY A 61 16.86 17.54 -20.04
CA GLY A 61 17.14 18.55 -19.02
C GLY A 61 18.14 18.04 -17.98
N THR A 62 19.13 18.89 -17.65
CA THR A 62 20.19 18.58 -16.70
C THR A 62 20.31 19.70 -15.65
N GLY A 63 21.19 19.51 -14.66
CA GLY A 63 21.45 20.51 -13.62
C GLY A 63 20.16 20.92 -12.89
N PRO A 64 19.83 22.23 -12.80
CA PRO A 64 18.61 22.71 -12.15
C PRO A 64 17.30 22.16 -12.73
N PHE A 65 17.30 21.66 -13.97
CA PHE A 65 16.11 21.13 -14.64
C PHE A 65 16.03 19.60 -14.62
N LYS A 66 16.98 18.90 -13.99
CA LYS A 66 16.99 17.43 -13.98
C LYS A 66 15.68 16.82 -13.45
N ASP A 67 15.09 17.43 -12.41
CA ASP A 67 13.87 16.96 -11.75
C ASP A 67 12.61 17.65 -12.27
N PHE A 68 12.73 18.57 -13.23
CA PHE A 68 11.59 19.30 -13.78
C PHE A 68 10.59 18.35 -14.47
N VAL A 69 11.10 17.30 -15.12
CA VAL A 69 10.28 16.25 -15.76
C VAL A 69 9.43 15.44 -14.77
N VAL A 70 9.80 15.46 -13.48
CA VAL A 70 9.03 14.81 -12.40
C VAL A 70 8.00 15.76 -11.80
N ALA A 71 8.39 17.03 -11.58
CA ALA A 71 7.50 18.02 -10.98
C ALA A 71 6.42 18.55 -11.94
N ALA A 72 6.73 18.68 -13.23
CA ALA A 72 5.83 19.28 -14.20
C ALA A 72 4.52 18.50 -14.42
N PRO A 73 4.51 17.15 -14.53
CA PRO A 73 3.26 16.38 -14.59
C PRO A 73 2.30 16.65 -13.43
N VAL A 74 2.82 16.82 -12.21
CA VAL A 74 2.00 17.10 -11.02
C VAL A 74 1.32 18.46 -11.13
N GLU A 75 2.06 19.47 -11.53
CA GLU A 75 1.51 20.83 -11.69
C GLU A 75 0.56 20.92 -12.89
N LEU A 76 0.86 20.24 -14.01
CA LEU A 76 -0.04 20.17 -15.16
C LEU A 76 -1.33 19.41 -14.83
N TRP A 77 -1.26 18.34 -14.04
CA TRP A 77 -2.44 17.65 -13.53
C TRP A 77 -3.34 18.60 -12.75
N ARG A 78 -2.78 19.36 -11.81
CA ARG A 78 -3.52 20.34 -11.00
C ARG A 78 -4.27 21.37 -11.86
N ARG A 79 -3.67 21.80 -12.97
CA ARG A 79 -4.22 22.87 -13.83
C ARG A 79 -5.21 22.36 -14.86
N TRP A 80 -4.90 21.23 -15.49
CA TRP A 80 -5.73 20.69 -16.57
C TRP A 80 -6.79 19.73 -16.07
N LEU A 81 -6.58 19.05 -14.93
CA LEU A 81 -7.49 18.05 -14.40
C LEU A 81 -7.94 18.40 -12.97
N PRO A 82 -8.45 19.62 -12.70
CA PRO A 82 -8.78 20.06 -11.34
C PRO A 82 -9.87 19.20 -10.68
N ASP A 83 -10.72 18.55 -11.47
CA ASP A 83 -11.80 17.69 -10.98
C ASP A 83 -11.34 16.25 -10.69
N ARG A 84 -10.13 15.86 -11.08
CA ARG A 84 -9.58 14.53 -10.85
C ARG A 84 -8.61 14.53 -9.67
N VAL A 85 -8.85 13.64 -8.71
CA VAL A 85 -7.94 13.46 -7.58
C VAL A 85 -6.57 13.00 -8.07
N ALA A 86 -5.52 13.70 -7.61
CA ALA A 86 -4.14 13.30 -7.81
C ALA A 86 -3.62 12.41 -6.66
N PRO A 87 -2.68 11.48 -6.90
CA PRO A 87 -2.13 10.61 -5.86
C PRO A 87 -1.58 11.36 -4.63
N TYR A 88 -0.89 12.50 -4.85
CA TYR A 88 -0.33 13.29 -3.76
C TYR A 88 -1.40 13.86 -2.81
N GLU A 89 -2.63 14.11 -3.30
CA GLU A 89 -3.72 14.58 -2.44
C GLU A 89 -4.12 13.50 -1.43
N LEU A 90 -4.08 12.22 -1.83
CA LEU A 90 -4.29 11.10 -0.93
C LEU A 90 -3.12 10.97 0.05
N THR A 91 -1.88 11.04 -0.44
CA THR A 91 -0.68 11.01 0.41
C THR A 91 -0.76 12.06 1.53
N ASP A 92 -0.98 13.34 1.16
CA ASP A 92 -1.03 14.46 2.11
C ASP A 92 -2.19 14.33 3.09
N THR A 93 -3.36 13.89 2.60
CA THR A 93 -4.56 13.74 3.44
C THR A 93 -4.42 12.56 4.40
N LEU A 94 -3.81 11.45 3.98
CA LEU A 94 -3.55 10.29 4.83
C LEU A 94 -2.50 10.59 5.88
N ALA A 95 -1.38 11.20 5.50
CA ALA A 95 -0.35 11.63 6.43
C ALA A 95 -0.91 12.60 7.49
N SER A 96 -1.78 13.53 7.07
CA SER A 96 -2.46 14.45 7.98
C SER A 96 -3.38 13.70 8.96
N LEU A 97 -4.18 12.75 8.48
CA LEU A 97 -5.04 11.93 9.34
C LEU A 97 -4.24 11.12 10.35
N MET A 98 -3.20 10.39 9.91
CA MET A 98 -2.34 9.61 10.79
C MET A 98 -1.67 10.49 11.85
N LYS A 99 -1.24 11.71 11.47
CA LYS A 99 -0.67 12.68 12.41
C LYS A 99 -1.66 13.15 13.47
N GLU A 100 -2.91 13.42 13.11
CA GLU A 100 -3.95 13.83 14.08
C GLU A 100 -4.33 12.67 15.01
N LEU A 101 -4.41 11.44 14.49
CA LEU A 101 -4.63 10.24 15.31
C LEU A 101 -3.48 9.97 16.28
N LEU A 102 -2.23 10.17 15.85
CA LEU A 102 -1.08 10.12 16.74
C LEU A 102 -1.10 11.20 17.82
N GLN A 103 -1.53 12.42 17.49
CA GLN A 103 -1.69 13.48 18.49
C GLN A 103 -2.73 13.10 19.54
N LEU A 104 -3.87 12.53 19.11
CA LEU A 104 -4.89 12.00 20.02
C LEU A 104 -4.31 10.93 20.95
N LEU A 105 -3.60 9.94 20.40
CA LEU A 105 -2.97 8.86 21.17
C LEU A 105 -1.92 9.38 22.17
N ASN A 106 -1.27 10.49 21.86
CA ASN A 106 -0.32 11.17 22.77
C ASN A 106 -1.03 12.06 23.81
N GLY A 107 -2.36 11.99 23.94
CA GLY A 107 -3.13 12.70 24.95
C GLY A 107 -3.40 14.18 24.63
N LYS A 108 -3.19 14.60 23.37
CA LYS A 108 -3.50 15.97 22.96
C LYS A 108 -5.01 16.15 22.82
N ALA A 109 -5.61 16.86 23.77
CA ALA A 109 -7.06 17.03 23.86
C ALA A 109 -7.70 17.78 22.68
N ASP A 110 -6.94 18.61 21.96
CA ASP A 110 -7.37 19.41 20.80
C ASP A 110 -6.96 18.81 19.44
N ALA A 111 -6.60 17.52 19.39
CA ALA A 111 -6.34 16.84 18.12
C ALA A 111 -7.54 16.96 17.17
N SER A 112 -7.32 17.41 15.94
CA SER A 112 -8.38 17.73 14.97
C SER A 112 -8.81 16.49 14.17
N VAL A 113 -9.11 15.40 14.87
CA VAL A 113 -9.37 14.07 14.29
C VAL A 113 -10.63 14.04 13.44
N ALA A 114 -11.74 14.61 13.92
CA ALA A 114 -13.00 14.61 13.17
C ALA A 114 -12.88 15.35 11.82
N PRO A 115 -12.36 16.61 11.77
CA PRO A 115 -12.09 17.28 10.50
C PRO A 115 -11.12 16.50 9.58
N ALA A 116 -10.14 15.82 10.14
CA ALA A 116 -9.21 15.01 9.35
C ALA A 116 -9.90 13.81 8.68
N PHE A 117 -10.80 13.13 9.41
CA PHE A 117 -11.63 12.07 8.83
C PHE A 117 -12.62 12.60 7.79
N GLU A 118 -13.26 13.75 8.03
CA GLU A 118 -14.16 14.37 7.04
C GLU A 118 -13.44 14.68 5.73
N LYS A 119 -12.22 15.23 5.82
CA LYS A 119 -11.39 15.48 4.65
C LYS A 119 -11.04 14.19 3.91
N MET A 120 -10.64 13.15 4.65
CA MET A 120 -10.33 11.85 4.07
C MET A 120 -11.54 11.20 3.39
N THR A 121 -12.70 11.20 4.05
CA THR A 121 -13.95 10.67 3.49
C THR A 121 -14.38 11.42 2.23
N SER A 122 -14.26 12.75 2.23
CA SER A 122 -14.55 13.59 1.07
C SER A 122 -13.61 13.33 -0.10
N LEU A 123 -12.34 13.03 0.18
CA LEU A 123 -11.37 12.63 -0.84
C LEU A 123 -11.68 11.23 -1.38
N ARG A 124 -11.93 10.26 -0.48
CA ARG A 124 -12.27 8.88 -0.81
C ARG A 124 -13.42 8.78 -1.81
N ALA A 125 -14.46 9.59 -1.63
CA ALA A 125 -15.63 9.63 -2.51
C ALA A 125 -15.32 10.01 -3.97
N ARG A 126 -14.15 10.60 -4.24
CA ARG A 126 -13.72 11.04 -5.57
C ARG A 126 -12.52 10.26 -6.11
N LEU A 127 -12.04 9.26 -5.37
CA LEU A 127 -10.89 8.47 -5.80
C LEU A 127 -11.20 7.69 -7.07
N PRO A 128 -10.20 7.52 -7.97
CA PRO A 128 -10.37 6.65 -9.12
C PRO A 128 -10.53 5.20 -8.64
N VAL A 129 -11.65 4.58 -9.03
CA VAL A 129 -11.97 3.19 -8.71
C VAL A 129 -11.84 2.29 -9.93
N ASP A 130 -11.67 1.00 -9.68
CA ASP A 130 -11.74 -0.07 -10.67
C ASP A 130 -13.18 -0.55 -10.88
N ASP A 131 -13.37 -1.52 -11.77
CA ASP A 131 -14.68 -2.10 -12.10
C ASP A 131 -15.35 -2.83 -10.91
N LYS A 132 -14.59 -3.12 -9.85
CA LYS A 132 -15.08 -3.75 -8.62
C LYS A 132 -15.38 -2.72 -7.52
N GLY A 133 -15.18 -1.43 -7.79
CA GLY A 133 -15.38 -0.34 -6.83
C GLY A 133 -14.24 -0.19 -5.82
N GLY A 134 -13.12 -0.89 -5.99
CA GLY A 134 -11.90 -0.70 -5.20
C GLY A 134 -11.03 0.43 -5.80
N PRO A 135 -10.09 1.03 -5.05
CA PRO A 135 -9.22 2.05 -5.61
C PRO A 135 -8.30 1.45 -6.68
N GLN A 136 -8.03 2.21 -7.75
CA GLN A 136 -7.16 1.74 -8.81
C GLN A 136 -5.74 1.43 -8.30
N GLU A 137 -5.22 0.24 -8.61
CA GLU A 137 -3.93 -0.23 -8.10
C GLU A 137 -2.78 0.75 -8.40
N ARG A 138 -2.67 1.23 -9.64
CA ARG A 138 -1.63 2.20 -10.05
C ARG A 138 -1.74 3.53 -9.29
N PHE A 139 -2.97 3.98 -9.01
CA PHE A 139 -3.18 5.18 -8.22
C PHE A 139 -2.65 4.97 -6.80
N MET A 140 -3.00 3.84 -6.18
CA MET A 140 -2.57 3.51 -4.82
C MET A 140 -1.05 3.30 -4.72
N GLN A 141 -0.43 2.65 -5.72
CA GLN A 141 1.02 2.52 -5.79
C GLN A 141 1.71 3.88 -5.78
N GLU A 142 1.24 4.84 -6.58
CA GLU A 142 1.81 6.19 -6.59
C GLU A 142 1.52 6.96 -5.29
N ALA A 143 0.30 6.84 -4.75
CA ALA A 143 -0.12 7.56 -3.56
C ALA A 143 0.58 7.05 -2.28
N LEU A 144 0.88 5.76 -2.22
CA LEU A 144 1.51 5.13 -1.05
C LEU A 144 3.04 5.09 -1.12
N ALA A 145 3.63 5.22 -2.31
CA ALA A 145 5.09 5.18 -2.50
C ALA A 145 5.89 6.17 -1.61
N PRO A 146 5.40 7.36 -1.24
CA PRO A 146 6.14 8.27 -0.36
C PRO A 146 6.25 7.82 1.11
N PHE A 147 5.42 6.87 1.55
CA PHE A 147 5.47 6.37 2.92
C PHE A 147 6.65 5.42 3.10
N SER A 148 7.42 5.65 4.17
CA SER A 148 8.51 4.75 4.56
C SER A 148 7.98 3.47 5.21
N GLU A 149 8.85 2.48 5.39
CA GLU A 149 8.52 1.26 6.15
C GLU A 149 7.96 1.59 7.54
N LYS A 150 8.53 2.59 8.22
CA LYS A 150 8.04 3.04 9.54
C LYS A 150 6.65 3.65 9.48
N ASP A 151 6.34 4.37 8.40
CA ASP A 151 5.01 4.94 8.20
C ASP A 151 3.98 3.82 7.92
N ALA A 152 4.39 2.79 7.19
CA ALA A 152 3.57 1.59 6.96
C ALA A 152 3.33 0.81 8.27
N GLU A 153 4.34 0.57 9.08
CA GLU A 153 4.18 -0.06 10.41
C GLU A 153 3.23 0.74 11.33
N LEU A 154 3.37 2.07 11.30
CA LEU A 154 2.45 2.96 12.01
C LEU A 154 1.02 2.80 11.48
N PHE A 155 0.84 2.87 10.16
CA PHE A 155 -0.46 2.71 9.52
C PHE A 155 -1.12 1.37 9.92
N ASP A 156 -0.36 0.27 9.83
CA ASP A 156 -0.81 -1.09 10.12
C ASP A 156 -1.24 -1.28 11.58
N SER A 157 -0.61 -0.57 12.52
CA SER A 157 -0.89 -0.70 13.97
C SER A 157 -1.91 0.31 14.50
N LEU A 158 -2.29 1.32 13.70
CA LEU A 158 -3.02 2.48 14.21
C LEU A 158 -4.45 2.14 14.66
N ALA A 159 -5.19 1.37 13.85
CA ALA A 159 -6.56 0.96 14.18
C ALA A 159 -6.60 0.18 15.51
N GLU A 160 -5.73 -0.82 15.65
CA GLU A 160 -5.62 -1.64 16.85
C GLU A 160 -5.21 -0.80 18.07
N THR A 161 -4.23 0.10 17.89
CA THR A 161 -3.75 0.97 18.97
C THR A 161 -4.84 1.93 19.46
N LEU A 162 -5.61 2.53 18.55
CA LEU A 162 -6.77 3.36 18.87
C LEU A 162 -7.80 2.58 19.68
N ALA A 163 -8.11 1.34 19.26
CA ALA A 163 -9.05 0.49 19.96
C ALA A 163 -8.60 0.18 21.39
N ARG A 164 -7.34 -0.22 21.57
CA ARG A 164 -6.74 -0.49 22.89
C ARG A 164 -6.67 0.74 23.78
N SER A 165 -6.55 1.92 23.19
CA SER A 165 -6.43 3.19 23.91
C SER A 165 -7.78 3.83 24.24
N GLY A 166 -8.90 3.12 24.03
CA GLY A 166 -10.23 3.62 24.38
C GLY A 166 -10.85 4.54 23.32
N HIS A 167 -10.40 4.46 22.06
CA HIS A 167 -10.94 5.22 20.93
C HIS A 167 -11.58 4.30 19.87
N PRO A 168 -12.60 3.49 20.21
CA PRO A 168 -13.14 2.46 19.32
C PRO A 168 -13.76 3.04 18.03
N ASP A 169 -14.45 4.18 18.09
CA ASP A 169 -15.09 4.75 16.90
C ASP A 169 -14.06 5.22 15.86
N HIS A 170 -12.94 5.78 16.32
CA HIS A 170 -11.82 6.15 15.45
C HIS A 170 -11.09 4.92 14.92
N ALA A 171 -10.97 3.86 15.72
CA ALA A 171 -10.40 2.59 15.30
C ALA A 171 -11.21 1.95 14.16
N GLU A 172 -12.54 1.86 14.30
CA GLU A 172 -13.43 1.32 13.28
C GLU A 172 -13.39 2.16 11.99
N SER A 173 -13.41 3.50 12.14
CA SER A 173 -13.32 4.42 11.00
C SER A 173 -11.99 4.29 10.25
N PHE A 174 -10.88 4.11 10.97
CA PHE A 174 -9.58 3.92 10.36
C PHE A 174 -9.44 2.53 9.73
N ALA A 175 -9.92 1.47 10.38
CA ALA A 175 -9.95 0.13 9.81
C ALA A 175 -10.76 0.07 8.50
N ASP A 176 -11.88 0.80 8.41
CA ASP A 176 -12.64 0.90 7.16
C ASP A 176 -11.85 1.57 6.02
N LEU A 177 -11.05 2.60 6.34
CA LEU A 177 -10.18 3.24 5.36
C LEU A 177 -9.04 2.32 4.93
N GLU A 178 -8.41 1.63 5.88
CA GLU A 178 -7.35 0.66 5.60
C GLU A 178 -7.84 -0.43 4.66
N GLU A 179 -8.97 -1.06 4.97
CA GLU A 179 -9.55 -2.13 4.16
C GLU A 179 -10.02 -1.65 2.78
N PHE A 180 -10.33 -0.36 2.64
CA PHE A 180 -10.60 0.25 1.35
C PHE A 180 -9.32 0.46 0.54
N PHE A 181 -8.25 1.00 1.15
CA PHE A 181 -6.98 1.26 0.49
C PHE A 181 -6.20 -0.01 0.14
N LEU A 182 -6.35 -1.04 0.97
CA LEU A 182 -5.68 -2.33 0.84
C LEU A 182 -6.75 -3.45 0.82
N PRO A 183 -7.41 -3.69 -0.33
CA PRO A 183 -8.52 -4.63 -0.42
C PRO A 183 -8.18 -6.07 0.01
N ASP A 184 -6.93 -6.50 -0.12
CA ASP A 184 -6.47 -7.81 0.38
C ASP A 184 -6.61 -7.93 1.92
N ARG A 185 -6.64 -6.81 2.63
CA ARG A 185 -6.84 -6.74 4.08
C ARG A 185 -8.30 -6.69 4.51
N LYS A 186 -9.26 -6.67 3.58
CA LYS A 186 -10.69 -6.54 3.88
C LYS A 186 -11.15 -7.58 4.92
N GLY A 187 -11.75 -7.13 6.02
CA GLY A 187 -12.16 -7.92 7.18
C GLY A 187 -11.07 -8.19 8.22
N ILE A 188 -9.79 -8.00 7.91
CA ILE A 188 -8.66 -8.30 8.82
C ILE A 188 -8.52 -7.17 9.85
N SER A 189 -8.44 -5.92 9.40
CA SER A 189 -8.26 -4.76 10.28
C SER A 189 -9.41 -4.63 11.27
N ARG A 190 -10.65 -4.82 10.81
CA ARG A 190 -11.82 -4.85 11.69
C ARG A 190 -11.77 -6.00 12.69
N ALA A 191 -11.30 -7.18 12.30
CA ALA A 191 -11.10 -8.28 13.25
C ALA A 191 -10.05 -7.92 14.32
N MET A 192 -8.96 -7.23 13.95
CA MET A 192 -7.97 -6.74 14.92
C MET A 192 -8.58 -5.74 15.90
N VAL A 193 -9.39 -4.80 15.40
CA VAL A 193 -10.11 -3.83 16.26
C VAL A 193 -11.05 -4.54 17.23
N ARG A 194 -11.82 -5.52 16.76
CA ARG A 194 -12.71 -6.32 17.62
C ARG A 194 -11.92 -7.08 18.70
N ALA A 195 -10.82 -7.72 18.33
CA ALA A 195 -9.97 -8.42 19.29
C ALA A 195 -9.38 -7.45 20.34
N ALA A 196 -8.92 -6.27 19.91
CA ALA A 196 -8.43 -5.22 20.81
C ALA A 196 -9.48 -4.69 21.78
N ARG A 197 -10.77 -4.79 21.42
CA ARG A 197 -11.92 -4.43 22.27
C ARG A 197 -12.38 -5.58 23.19
N GLY A 198 -11.68 -6.72 23.17
CA GLY A 198 -11.98 -7.89 24.00
C GLY A 198 -12.84 -8.97 23.33
N GLU A 199 -13.21 -8.81 22.06
CA GLU A 199 -14.00 -9.79 21.31
C GLU A 199 -13.11 -10.83 20.59
N GLN A 200 -12.15 -11.41 21.31
CA GLN A 200 -11.08 -12.22 20.72
C GLN A 200 -11.60 -13.47 19.96
N ASP A 201 -12.50 -14.24 20.56
CA ASP A 201 -13.04 -15.46 19.93
C ASP A 201 -13.82 -15.17 18.64
N GLY A 202 -14.58 -14.07 18.64
CA GLY A 202 -15.31 -13.61 17.47
C GLY A 202 -14.37 -13.16 16.35
N ALA A 203 -13.32 -12.39 16.70
CA ALA A 203 -12.29 -11.97 15.75
C ALA A 203 -11.54 -13.16 15.14
N VAL A 204 -11.13 -14.14 15.95
CA VAL A 204 -10.49 -15.38 15.47
C VAL A 204 -11.41 -16.13 14.52
N THR A 205 -12.69 -16.26 14.86
CA THR A 205 -13.69 -16.92 14.01
C THR A 205 -13.81 -16.22 12.65
N ASP A 206 -13.80 -14.89 12.63
CA ASP A 206 -13.89 -14.15 11.38
C ASP A 206 -12.63 -14.31 10.53
N LEU A 207 -11.44 -14.25 11.14
CA LEU A 207 -10.18 -14.46 10.42
C LEU A 207 -10.10 -15.87 9.82
N VAL A 208 -10.54 -16.91 10.55
CA VAL A 208 -10.61 -18.28 10.00
C VAL A 208 -11.45 -18.31 8.73
N LYS A 209 -12.64 -17.71 8.73
CA LYS A 209 -13.48 -17.63 7.52
C LYS A 209 -12.74 -16.95 6.36
N LEU A 210 -11.94 -15.92 6.63
CA LEU A 210 -11.14 -15.26 5.59
C LEU A 210 -10.07 -16.18 5.00
N THR A 211 -9.47 -17.06 5.80
CA THR A 211 -8.50 -18.05 5.31
C THR A 211 -9.15 -19.14 4.43
N GLU A 212 -10.44 -19.41 4.63
CA GLU A 212 -11.23 -20.43 3.92
C GLU A 212 -11.89 -19.89 2.64
N ASP A 213 -12.04 -18.57 2.50
CA ASP A 213 -12.68 -17.91 1.37
C ASP A 213 -11.82 -17.99 0.10
N THR A 214 -12.14 -18.95 -0.77
CA THR A 214 -11.43 -19.20 -2.03
C THR A 214 -11.71 -18.17 -3.13
N ALA A 215 -12.68 -17.26 -2.92
CA ALA A 215 -12.88 -16.13 -3.82
C ALA A 215 -11.84 -15.02 -3.61
N ARG A 216 -11.08 -15.08 -2.50
CA ARG A 216 -10.00 -14.15 -2.20
C ARG A 216 -8.70 -14.54 -2.88
N THR A 217 -7.83 -13.55 -3.04
CA THR A 217 -6.45 -13.75 -3.51
C THR A 217 -5.68 -14.62 -2.49
N PRO A 218 -4.65 -15.36 -2.94
CA PRO A 218 -3.79 -16.08 -2.01
C PRO A 218 -3.13 -15.18 -0.97
N ILE A 219 -2.71 -13.96 -1.36
CA ILE A 219 -2.14 -12.96 -0.46
C ILE A 219 -3.12 -12.59 0.66
N ALA A 220 -4.38 -12.28 0.33
CA ALA A 220 -5.40 -11.96 1.33
C ALA A 220 -5.61 -13.11 2.34
N ARG A 221 -5.55 -14.36 1.89
CA ARG A 221 -5.68 -15.55 2.75
C ARG A 221 -4.45 -15.72 3.65
N ILE A 222 -3.24 -15.46 3.15
CA ILE A 222 -2.02 -15.42 3.98
C ILE A 222 -2.12 -14.32 5.04
N LEU A 223 -2.56 -13.11 4.67
CA LEU A 223 -2.68 -12.01 5.63
C LEU A 223 -3.67 -12.35 6.76
N ALA A 224 -4.72 -13.11 6.47
CA ALA A 224 -5.63 -13.60 7.51
C ALA A 224 -4.94 -14.62 8.45
N VAL A 225 -4.05 -15.47 7.93
CA VAL A 225 -3.18 -16.33 8.77
C VAL A 225 -2.27 -15.48 9.64
N ASP A 226 -1.65 -14.44 9.08
CA ASP A 226 -0.81 -13.50 9.84
C ASP A 226 -1.61 -12.80 10.96
N GLY A 227 -2.88 -12.45 10.69
CA GLY A 227 -3.81 -11.96 11.71
C GLY A 227 -4.08 -12.98 12.82
N LEU A 228 -4.27 -14.26 12.49
CA LEU A 228 -4.42 -15.32 13.49
C LEU A 228 -3.15 -15.48 14.35
N ILE A 229 -1.96 -15.38 13.74
CA ILE A 229 -0.67 -15.42 14.43
C ILE A 229 -0.55 -14.24 15.39
N HIS A 230 -0.89 -13.03 14.93
CA HIS A 230 -0.87 -11.81 15.73
C HIS A 230 -1.76 -11.90 16.97
N LEU A 231 -2.96 -12.46 16.82
CA LEU A 231 -3.88 -12.75 17.93
C LEU A 231 -3.45 -13.95 18.81
N LYS A 232 -2.30 -14.56 18.51
CA LYS A 232 -1.77 -15.76 19.18
C LYS A 232 -2.74 -16.94 19.14
N ALA A 233 -3.62 -16.98 18.14
CA ALA A 233 -4.54 -18.08 17.89
C ALA A 233 -3.80 -19.24 17.20
N ASN A 234 -2.77 -19.76 17.86
CA ASN A 234 -1.78 -20.67 17.27
C ASN A 234 -2.42 -21.95 16.67
N GLY A 235 -3.45 -22.50 17.32
CA GLY A 235 -4.18 -23.68 16.80
C GLY A 235 -4.85 -23.38 15.45
N PRO A 236 -5.79 -22.41 15.41
CA PRO A 236 -6.39 -21.94 14.17
C PRO A 236 -5.38 -21.52 13.09
N ALA A 237 -4.33 -20.78 13.46
CA ALA A 237 -3.27 -20.36 12.54
C ALA A 237 -2.53 -21.56 11.91
N ALA A 238 -2.18 -22.57 12.70
CA ALA A 238 -1.55 -23.79 12.22
C ALA A 238 -2.44 -24.54 11.22
N GLN A 239 -3.74 -24.68 11.52
CA GLN A 239 -4.70 -25.36 10.67
C GLN A 239 -4.87 -24.63 9.33
N ALA A 240 -5.16 -23.33 9.37
CA ALA A 240 -5.34 -22.51 8.18
C ALA A 240 -4.06 -22.47 7.32
N GLY A 241 -2.89 -22.30 7.95
CA GLY A 241 -1.61 -22.28 7.27
C GLY A 241 -1.27 -23.60 6.58
N ARG A 242 -1.55 -24.76 7.22
CA ARG A 242 -1.36 -26.08 6.59
C ARG A 242 -2.27 -26.26 5.38
N MET A 243 -3.56 -25.94 5.52
CA MET A 243 -4.51 -26.07 4.42
C MET A 243 -4.10 -25.21 3.22
N LEU A 244 -3.62 -23.98 3.47
CA LEU A 244 -3.15 -23.12 2.39
C LEU A 244 -1.83 -23.63 1.78
N LEU A 245 -0.95 -24.23 2.58
CA LEU A 245 0.29 -24.84 2.10
C LEU A 245 -0.03 -26.04 1.19
N GLU A 246 -0.86 -26.98 1.65
CA GLU A 246 -1.30 -28.13 0.86
C GLU A 246 -1.94 -27.70 -0.46
N TRP A 247 -2.77 -26.66 -0.43
CA TRP A 247 -3.34 -26.07 -1.63
C TRP A 247 -2.26 -25.53 -2.57
N ALA A 248 -1.33 -24.71 -2.06
CA ALA A 248 -0.24 -24.12 -2.83
C ALA A 248 0.64 -25.19 -3.50
N GLU A 249 0.92 -26.28 -2.79
CA GLU A 249 1.65 -27.42 -3.34
C GLU A 249 0.86 -28.12 -4.45
N SER A 250 -0.44 -28.35 -4.25
CA SER A 250 -1.30 -28.98 -5.25
C SER A 250 -1.43 -28.18 -6.54
N THR A 251 -1.38 -26.84 -6.44
CA THR A 251 -1.43 -25.92 -7.58
C THR A 251 -0.05 -25.54 -8.11
N LYS A 252 1.03 -26.06 -7.52
CA LYS A 252 2.42 -25.75 -7.85
C LYS A 252 2.79 -24.26 -7.69
N ASP A 253 2.13 -23.56 -6.78
CA ASP A 253 2.50 -22.20 -6.40
C ASP A 253 3.63 -22.24 -5.36
N LEU A 254 4.86 -22.36 -5.86
CA LEU A 254 6.04 -22.51 -5.01
C LEU A 254 6.35 -21.25 -4.18
N HIS A 255 6.03 -20.05 -4.68
CA HIS A 255 6.26 -18.82 -3.93
C HIS A 255 5.34 -18.74 -2.72
N LEU A 256 4.04 -19.01 -2.93
CA LEU A 256 3.08 -19.09 -1.83
C LEU A 256 3.46 -20.17 -0.81
N ALA A 257 3.81 -21.37 -1.28
CA ALA A 257 4.20 -22.46 -0.41
C ALA A 257 5.42 -22.09 0.46
N LEU A 258 6.44 -21.46 -0.14
CA LEU A 258 7.63 -21.00 0.57
C LEU A 258 7.36 -19.84 1.53
N ASP A 259 6.39 -18.97 1.23
CA ASP A 259 6.00 -17.87 2.12
C ASP A 259 5.24 -18.37 3.37
N LEU A 260 4.56 -19.52 3.27
CA LEU A 260 3.87 -20.16 4.39
C LEU A 260 4.79 -20.90 5.36
N VAL A 261 5.94 -21.39 4.89
CA VAL A 261 6.92 -22.10 5.73
C VAL A 261 7.33 -21.30 6.98
N PRO A 262 7.85 -20.05 6.88
CA PRO A 262 8.29 -19.32 8.07
C PRO A 262 7.14 -19.00 9.04
N ARG A 263 5.91 -18.85 8.54
CA ARG A 263 4.70 -18.60 9.35
C ARG A 263 4.32 -19.83 10.16
N LEU A 264 4.28 -20.99 9.51
CA LEU A 264 4.04 -22.27 10.19
C LEU A 264 5.17 -22.61 11.16
N GLU A 265 6.42 -22.31 10.81
CA GLU A 265 7.56 -22.50 11.70
C GLU A 265 7.40 -21.67 12.98
N HIS A 266 7.01 -20.39 12.85
CA HIS A 266 6.73 -19.52 13.98
C HIS A 266 5.63 -20.12 14.88
N VAL A 267 4.52 -20.56 14.29
CA VAL A 267 3.39 -21.14 15.03
C VAL A 267 3.78 -22.43 15.77
N TYR A 268 4.45 -23.37 15.09
CA TYR A 268 4.84 -24.63 15.72
C TYR A 268 5.90 -24.43 16.81
N LYS A 269 6.81 -23.46 16.66
CA LYS A 269 7.73 -23.05 17.74
C LYS A 269 6.95 -22.53 18.95
N ALA A 270 5.95 -21.66 18.74
CA ALA A 270 5.11 -21.14 19.81
C ALA A 270 4.29 -22.24 20.53
N GLN A 271 3.91 -23.30 19.81
CA GLN A 271 3.22 -24.47 20.36
C GLN A 271 4.15 -25.52 20.97
N ASN A 272 5.47 -25.40 20.78
CA ASN A 272 6.45 -26.46 21.06
C ASN A 272 6.11 -27.79 20.35
N ASP A 273 5.52 -27.72 19.15
CA ASP A 273 5.19 -28.89 18.32
C ASP A 273 6.40 -29.32 17.48
N ARG A 274 7.26 -30.14 18.10
CA ARG A 274 8.48 -30.63 17.46
C ARG A 274 8.23 -31.56 16.28
N VAL A 275 7.11 -32.27 16.27
CA VAL A 275 6.79 -33.22 15.20
C VAL A 275 6.48 -32.44 13.93
N SER A 276 5.57 -31.46 14.03
CA SER A 276 5.20 -30.62 12.89
C SER A 276 6.36 -29.76 12.41
N LEU A 277 7.27 -29.33 13.28
CA LEU A 277 8.50 -28.64 12.87
C LEU A 277 9.42 -29.53 12.01
N LEU A 278 9.63 -30.79 12.41
CA LEU A 278 10.48 -31.71 11.64
C LEU A 278 9.89 -32.01 10.26
N ASP A 279 8.57 -32.19 10.19
CA ASP A 279 7.90 -32.40 8.91
C ASP A 279 7.93 -31.14 8.04
N LEU A 280 7.76 -29.96 8.64
CA LEU A 280 7.85 -28.68 7.92
C LEU A 280 9.25 -28.45 7.33
N VAL A 281 10.33 -28.82 8.04
CA VAL A 281 11.70 -28.73 7.52
C VAL A 281 11.86 -29.58 6.26
N ARG A 282 11.37 -30.83 6.27
CA ARG A 282 11.41 -31.71 5.09
C ARG A 282 10.64 -31.13 3.92
N THR A 283 9.47 -30.55 4.18
CA THR A 283 8.67 -29.86 3.17
C THR A 283 9.42 -28.65 2.60
N ALA A 284 10.01 -27.82 3.46
CA ALA A 284 10.80 -26.66 3.04
C ALA A 284 12.00 -27.05 2.18
N ASP A 285 12.75 -28.10 2.54
CA ASP A 285 13.88 -28.59 1.75
C ASP A 285 13.42 -29.05 0.35
N ARG A 286 12.31 -29.79 0.27
CA ARG A 286 11.73 -30.22 -1.01
C ARG A 286 11.30 -29.03 -1.87
N LEU A 287 10.58 -28.07 -1.28
CA LEU A 287 10.09 -26.89 -1.98
C LEU A 287 11.23 -26.00 -2.49
N ASN A 288 12.27 -25.79 -1.68
CA ASN A 288 13.46 -25.02 -2.09
C ASN A 288 14.20 -25.71 -3.24
N ALA A 289 14.38 -27.04 -3.17
CA ALA A 289 15.01 -27.79 -4.25
C ALA A 289 14.21 -27.72 -5.57
N GLU A 290 12.88 -27.77 -5.50
CA GLU A 290 12.01 -27.62 -6.67
C GLU A 290 12.05 -26.19 -7.23
N HIS A 291 11.98 -25.18 -6.35
CA HIS A 291 12.09 -23.77 -6.73
C HIS A 291 13.43 -23.47 -7.42
N ASP A 292 14.55 -23.92 -6.85
CA ASP A 292 15.89 -23.71 -7.43
C ASP A 292 16.06 -24.41 -8.78
N ARG A 293 15.39 -25.56 -8.99
CA ARG A 293 15.37 -26.24 -10.29
C ARG A 293 14.67 -25.42 -11.36
N ILE A 294 13.59 -24.71 -11.00
CA ILE A 294 12.77 -23.91 -11.92
C ILE A 294 13.36 -22.51 -12.11
N HIS A 295 13.98 -21.94 -11.08
CA HIS A 295 14.56 -20.59 -11.06
C HIS A 295 16.05 -20.62 -10.65
N PRO A 296 16.94 -21.18 -11.48
CA PRO A 296 18.36 -21.27 -11.14
C PRO A 296 18.98 -19.88 -10.95
N GLY A 297 19.52 -19.63 -9.76
CA GLY A 297 20.25 -18.39 -9.40
C GLY A 297 19.46 -17.33 -8.63
N HIS A 298 18.18 -17.56 -8.33
CA HIS A 298 17.31 -16.59 -7.64
C HIS A 298 17.62 -16.44 -6.12
N THR A 299 18.32 -17.40 -5.54
CA THR A 299 18.66 -17.47 -4.10
C THR A 299 19.83 -16.58 -3.66
N ARG A 300 20.56 -15.93 -4.59
CA ARG A 300 21.73 -15.08 -4.26
C ARG A 300 21.43 -13.82 -3.45
N HIS A 301 20.15 -13.48 -3.23
CA HIS A 301 19.75 -12.28 -2.49
C HIS A 301 19.08 -12.52 -1.13
N ARG A 302 18.83 -13.79 -0.71
CA ARG A 302 18.10 -14.07 0.54
C ARG A 302 18.96 -14.14 1.81
N HIS A 303 20.29 -14.07 1.69
CA HIS A 303 21.22 -14.06 2.84
C HIS A 303 22.27 -12.95 2.72
N GLY A 304 21.84 -11.70 2.95
CA GLY A 304 22.72 -10.70 3.55
C GLY A 304 22.52 -10.78 5.07
N ARG A 305 23.41 -11.49 5.76
CA ARG A 305 23.60 -11.31 7.20
C ARG A 305 24.27 -9.97 7.48
#